data_AF-A0A7X8LHQ1-F1
#
_entry.id   AF-A0A7X8LHQ1-F1
#
_cell.length_a   1.000
_cell.length_b   1.000
_cell.length_c   1.000
_cell.angle_alpha   90.00
_cell.angle_beta   90.00
_cell.angle_gamma   90.00
#
_symmetry.space_group_name_H-M   'P 1'
#
loop_
_entity.id
_entity.type
_entity.pdbx_description
1 polymer ?
#
loop_
_entity_poly.entity_id
_entity_poly.type
_entity_poly.pdbx_seq_one_letter_code
_entity_poly.pdbx_strand_id
1 'polypeptide(L)'
;MKKRAVNALHILDRFHIVQHLNRALDKIRATEVREMKQKGLDSEILKNTKFCFLKNEANLTDKQQTRLKDVLQYDLKSVRAYLLKESFQLFWNYSSPYWAEKL
;
A
#
# COMPACT_ATOMS: atom_id res chain seq x y z
N MET A 1 12.63 34.42 16.19
CA MET A 1 11.29 34.38 15.56
C MET A 1 11.32 33.46 14.35
N LYS A 2 10.66 32.29 14.38
CA LYS A 2 10.52 31.43 13.19
C LYS A 2 9.52 32.08 12.24
N LYS A 3 10.01 32.72 11.17
CA LYS A 3 9.16 33.18 10.07
C LYS A 3 8.48 31.95 9.45
N ARG A 4 7.23 31.68 9.84
CA ARG A 4 6.42 30.65 9.18
C ARG A 4 6.05 31.23 7.80
N ALA A 5 6.45 30.54 6.74
CA ALA A 5 6.16 30.95 5.38
C ALA A 5 4.64 30.96 5.18
N VAL A 6 4.06 32.16 5.14
CA VAL A 6 2.60 32.41 5.15
C VAL A 6 1.95 31.89 3.86
N ASN A 7 2.73 31.74 2.79
CA ASN A 7 2.30 31.30 1.47
C ASN A 7 2.88 29.92 1.09
N ALA A 8 3.27 29.09 2.05
CA ALA A 8 3.79 27.76 1.74
C ALA A 8 2.69 26.89 1.14
N LEU A 9 2.87 26.47 -0.12
CA LEU A 9 2.03 25.47 -0.74
C LEU A 9 2.27 24.14 -0.03
N HIS A 10 1.22 23.58 0.58
CA HIS A 10 1.28 22.26 1.22
C HIS A 10 1.32 21.17 0.14
N ILE A 11 2.52 20.81 -0.30
CA ILE A 11 2.72 19.70 -1.23
C ILE A 11 2.77 18.41 -0.43
N LEU A 12 1.79 17.53 -0.67
CA LEU A 12 1.81 16.17 -0.18
C LEU A 12 2.87 15.38 -0.94
N ASP A 13 3.96 15.02 -0.26
CA ASP A 13 5.06 14.29 -0.88
C ASP A 13 4.68 12.81 -1.11
N ARG A 14 4.68 12.41 -2.39
CA ARG A 14 4.33 11.05 -2.83
C ARG A 14 5.18 9.98 -2.16
N PHE A 15 6.48 10.22 -2.00
CA PHE A 15 7.39 9.24 -1.42
C PHE A 15 7.03 8.97 0.04
N HIS A 16 6.81 10.01 0.84
CA HIS A 16 6.45 9.87 2.24
C HIS A 16 5.10 9.17 2.40
N ILE A 17 4.10 9.49 1.57
CA ILE A 17 2.79 8.82 1.62
C ILE A 17 2.92 7.33 1.30
N VAL A 18 3.59 6.98 0.20
CA VAL A 18 3.79 5.57 -0.17
C VAL A 18 4.60 4.84 0.90
N GLN A 19 5.60 5.49 1.49
CA GLN A 19 6.37 4.93 2.61
C GLN A 19 5.49 4.63 3.83
N HIS A 20 4.57 5.53 4.18
CA HIS A 20 3.61 5.30 5.26
C HIS A 20 2.64 4.16 4.95
N LEU A 21 2.09 4.11 3.74
CA LEU A 21 1.22 3.02 3.28
C LEU A 21 1.94 1.66 3.33
N ASN A 22 3.18 1.61 2.85
CA ASN A 22 4.00 0.40 2.89
C ASN A 22 4.28 -0.10 4.32
N ARG A 23 4.59 0.83 5.24
CA ARG A 23 4.77 0.49 6.67
C ARG A 23 3.48 -0.04 7.29
N ALA A 24 2.34 0.59 7.00
CA ALA A 24 1.05 0.14 7.50
C ALA A 24 0.69 -1.25 6.96
N LEU A 25 0.90 -1.49 5.67
CA LEU A 25 0.64 -2.78 5.02
C LEU A 25 1.51 -3.91 5.60
N ASP A 26 2.82 -3.69 5.79
CA ASP A 26 3.67 -4.71 6.41
C ASP A 26 3.28 -5.00 7.86
N LYS A 27 2.84 -3.97 8.61
CA LYS A 27 2.33 -4.15 9.97
C LYS A 27 1.04 -4.99 9.98
N ILE A 28 0.08 -4.69 9.10
CA ILE A 28 -1.16 -5.47 8.96
C ILE A 28 -0.83 -6.94 8.65
N ARG A 29 0.02 -7.18 7.66
CA ARG A 29 0.46 -8.54 7.28
C ARG A 29 1.13 -9.28 8.43
N ALA A 30 2.05 -8.62 9.14
CA ALA A 30 2.75 -9.24 10.27
C ALA A 30 1.80 -9.58 11.43
N THR A 31 0.85 -8.69 11.73
CA THR A 31 -0.19 -8.94 12.74
C THR A 31 -1.11 -10.07 12.32
N GLU A 32 -1.59 -10.07 11.08
CA GLU A 32 -2.50 -11.11 10.57
C GLU A 32 -1.85 -12.49 10.59
N VAL A 33 -0.58 -12.62 10.19
CA VAL A 33 0.18 -13.87 10.34
C VAL A 33 0.21 -14.35 11.79
N ARG A 34 0.43 -13.46 12.76
CA ARG A 34 0.45 -13.82 14.19
C ARG A 34 -0.93 -14.26 14.67
N GLU A 35 -1.98 -13.53 14.30
CA GLU A 35 -3.37 -13.87 14.64
C GLU A 35 -3.77 -15.24 14.06
N MET A 36 -3.39 -15.53 12.81
CA MET A 36 -3.66 -16.82 12.17
C MET A 36 -2.98 -17.97 12.93
N LYS A 37 -1.69 -17.82 13.28
CA LYS A 37 -0.97 -18.82 14.07
C LYS A 37 -1.61 -19.08 15.44
N GLN A 38 -2.03 -18.03 16.13
CA GLN A 38 -2.70 -18.16 17.43
C GLN A 38 -4.05 -18.89 17.33
N LYS A 39 -4.75 -18.71 16.21
CA LYS A 39 -6.05 -19.35 15.93
C LYS A 39 -5.93 -20.74 15.30
N GLY A 40 -4.71 -21.25 15.09
CA GLY A 40 -4.49 -22.52 14.39
C GLY A 40 -4.89 -22.50 12.91
N LEU A 41 -4.98 -21.32 12.29
CA LEU A 41 -5.28 -21.13 10.87
C LEU A 41 -4.00 -21.22 10.03
N ASP A 42 -4.15 -21.55 8.75
CA ASP A 42 -3.02 -21.68 7.82
C ASP A 42 -2.36 -20.33 7.50
N SER A 43 -1.37 -19.95 8.30
CA SER A 43 -0.57 -18.75 8.08
C SER A 43 0.39 -18.82 6.88
N GLU A 44 0.57 -20.00 6.27
CA GLU A 44 1.45 -20.17 5.10
C GLU A 44 0.90 -19.42 3.89
N ILE A 45 -0.40 -19.12 3.84
CA ILE A 45 -1.04 -18.26 2.84
C ILE A 45 -0.35 -16.89 2.74
N LEU A 46 0.19 -16.35 3.85
CA LEU A 46 0.90 -15.07 3.87
C LEU A 46 2.43 -15.22 3.83
N LYS A 47 2.97 -16.43 3.73
CA LYS A 47 4.42 -16.65 3.64
C LYS A 47 4.97 -16.16 2.30
N ASN A 48 6.14 -15.53 2.35
CA ASN A 48 6.83 -14.93 1.20
C ASN A 48 6.04 -13.84 0.46
N THR A 49 5.00 -13.27 1.06
CA THR A 49 4.15 -12.24 0.42
C THR A 49 4.61 -10.80 0.66
N LYS A 50 5.54 -10.56 1.60
CA LYS A 50 5.99 -9.19 1.98
C LYS A 50 6.37 -8.36 0.75
N PHE A 51 7.31 -8.84 -0.07
CA PHE A 51 7.74 -8.09 -1.25
C PHE A 51 6.73 -8.12 -2.39
N CYS A 52 5.80 -9.09 -2.40
CA CYS A 52 4.69 -9.11 -3.34
C CYS A 52 3.77 -7.88 -3.12
N PHE A 53 3.56 -7.49 -1.86
CA PHE A 53 2.71 -6.34 -1.52
C PHE A 53 3.42 -4.99 -1.58
N LEU A 54 4.70 -4.93 -1.19
CA LEU A 54 5.41 -3.66 -1.00
C LEU A 54 6.02 -3.08 -2.28
N LYS A 55 6.34 -3.93 -3.26
CA LYS A 55 6.86 -3.47 -4.55
C LYS A 55 5.75 -2.91 -5.43
N ASN A 56 6.15 -2.17 -6.46
CA ASN A 56 5.26 -1.86 -7.59
C ASN A 56 5.13 -3.10 -8.47
N GLU A 57 3.98 -3.29 -9.10
CA GLU A 57 3.70 -4.47 -9.95
C GLU A 57 4.76 -4.66 -11.05
N ALA A 58 5.18 -3.58 -11.70
CA ALA A 58 6.24 -3.58 -12.71
C ALA A 58 7.63 -4.04 -12.22
N ASN A 59 7.85 -4.09 -10.89
CA ASN A 59 9.13 -4.47 -10.28
C ASN A 59 9.07 -5.86 -9.61
N LEU A 60 7.97 -6.58 -9.77
CA LEU A 60 7.82 -7.95 -9.29
C LEU A 60 8.60 -8.91 -10.18
N THR A 61 9.22 -9.92 -9.58
CA THR A 61 9.71 -11.08 -10.34
C THR A 61 8.54 -11.99 -10.68
N ASP A 62 8.67 -12.85 -11.69
CA ASP A 62 7.60 -13.79 -12.10
C ASP A 62 7.09 -14.61 -10.91
N LYS A 63 8.00 -15.10 -10.06
CA LYS A 63 7.64 -15.84 -8.83
C LYS A 63 6.81 -14.98 -7.87
N GLN A 64 7.16 -13.70 -7.72
CA GLN A 64 6.41 -12.77 -6.87
C GLN A 64 5.05 -12.45 -7.47
N GLN A 65 4.95 -12.31 -8.79
CA GLN A 65 3.69 -12.04 -9.47
C GLN A 65 2.72 -13.22 -9.37
N THR A 66 3.19 -14.45 -9.60
CA THR A 66 2.37 -15.66 -9.40
C THR A 66 1.92 -15.75 -7.94
N ARG A 67 2.85 -15.56 -6.99
CA ARG A 67 2.52 -15.60 -5.56
C ARG A 67 1.50 -14.53 -5.17
N LEU A 68 1.60 -13.34 -5.76
CA LEU A 68 0.64 -12.26 -5.56
C LEU A 68 -0.74 -12.67 -6.07
N LYS A 69 -0.84 -13.20 -7.30
CA LYS A 69 -2.10 -13.69 -7.87
C LYS A 69 -2.77 -14.73 -6.97
N ASP A 70 -1.99 -15.67 -6.42
CA ASP A 70 -2.52 -16.70 -5.53
C ASP A 70 -3.09 -16.10 -4.23
N VAL A 71 -2.35 -15.19 -3.58
CA VAL A 71 -2.79 -14.62 -2.29
C VAL A 71 -3.97 -13.66 -2.46
N LEU A 72 -4.11 -13.00 -3.61
CA LEU A 72 -5.24 -12.10 -3.89
C LEU A 72 -6.60 -12.80 -3.96
N GLN A 73 -6.63 -14.13 -4.05
CA GLN A 73 -7.87 -14.91 -4.02
C GLN A 73 -8.49 -15.04 -2.62
N TYR A 74 -7.76 -14.67 -1.57
CA TYR A 74 -8.19 -14.83 -0.18
C TYR A 74 -8.78 -13.53 0.38
N ASP A 75 -9.79 -13.67 1.24
CA ASP A 75 -10.37 -12.54 1.98
C ASP A 75 -9.57 -12.20 3.24
N LEU A 76 -8.37 -11.66 3.04
CA LEU A 76 -7.44 -11.27 4.11
C LEU A 76 -7.37 -9.75 4.27
N LYS A 77 -7.14 -9.27 5.50
CA LYS A 77 -6.90 -7.85 5.78
C LYS A 77 -5.69 -7.36 4.99
N SER A 78 -4.66 -8.18 4.84
CA SER A 78 -3.47 -7.89 4.02
C SER A 78 -3.82 -7.66 2.55
N VAL A 79 -4.72 -8.46 1.98
CA VAL A 79 -5.17 -8.33 0.59
C VAL A 79 -5.93 -7.02 0.41
N ARG A 80 -6.90 -6.74 1.28
CA ARG A 80 -7.65 -5.48 1.24
C ARG A 80 -6.74 -4.25 1.37
N ALA A 81 -5.77 -4.30 2.28
CA ALA A 81 -4.80 -3.22 2.47
C ALA A 81 -3.88 -3.02 1.25
N TYR A 82 -3.48 -4.11 0.59
CA TYR A 82 -2.74 -4.04 -0.67
C TYR A 82 -3.58 -3.38 -1.79
N LEU A 83 -4.83 -3.80 -1.98
CA LEU A 83 -5.72 -3.20 -2.98
C LEU A 83 -5.95 -1.71 -2.72
N LEU A 84 -6.08 -1.31 -1.46
CA LEU A 84 -6.18 0.10 -1.09
C LEU A 84 -4.90 0.88 -1.45
N LYS A 85 -3.72 0.33 -1.15
CA LYS A 85 -2.43 0.92 -1.56
C LYS A 85 -2.38 1.11 -3.09
N GLU A 86 -2.77 0.10 -3.87
CA GLU A 86 -2.72 0.19 -5.33
C GLU A 86 -3.74 1.21 -5.87
N SER A 87 -4.95 1.26 -5.30
CA SER A 87 -5.95 2.28 -5.66
C SER A 87 -5.44 3.70 -5.38
N PHE A 88 -4.60 3.88 -4.35
CA PHE A 88 -4.00 5.16 -4.03
C PHE A 88 -3.01 5.64 -5.10
N GLN A 89 -2.46 4.74 -5.92
CA GLN A 89 -1.60 5.15 -7.04
C GLN A 89 -2.36 5.98 -8.09
N LEU A 90 -3.67 5.74 -8.24
CA LEU A 90 -4.53 6.50 -9.16
C LEU A 90 -4.60 7.99 -8.80
N PHE A 91 -4.45 8.33 -7.52
CA PHE A 91 -4.45 9.71 -7.05
C PHE A 91 -3.39 10.57 -7.76
N TRP A 92 -2.26 9.97 -8.16
CA TRP A 92 -1.18 10.70 -8.84
C TRP A 92 -1.38 10.86 -10.35
N ASN A 93 -2.25 10.04 -10.95
CA ASN A 93 -2.61 10.15 -12.36
C ASN A 93 -3.93 10.91 -12.55
N TYR A 94 -4.60 11.27 -11.45
CA TYR A 94 -5.84 12.03 -11.48
C TYR A 94 -5.54 13.50 -11.78
N SER A 95 -5.81 13.90 -13.02
CA SER A 95 -5.88 15.31 -13.42
C SER A 95 -7.34 15.66 -13.68
N SER A 96 -7.92 16.52 -12.85
CA SER A 96 -9.22 17.15 -13.13
C SER A 96 -8.98 18.63 -13.47
N PRO A 97 -9.01 19.01 -14.76
CA PRO A 97 -8.85 20.40 -15.16
C PRO A 97 -9.94 21.30 -14.54
N TYR A 98 -11.16 20.77 -14.45
CA TYR A 98 -12.35 21.51 -14.04
C TYR A 98 -12.27 22.08 -12.61
N TRP A 99 -11.68 21.35 -11.66
CA TRP A 99 -11.53 21.83 -10.27
C TRP A 99 -10.22 22.57 -10.04
N ALA A 100 -9.24 22.44 -10.93
CA ALA A 100 -7.97 23.15 -10.86
C ALA A 100 -8.09 24.61 -11.34
N GLU A 101 -8.99 24.90 -12.29
CA GLU A 101 -9.22 26.26 -12.82
C GLU A 101 -10.12 27.13 -11.94
N LYS A 102 -10.79 26.55 -10.93
CA LYS A 102 -11.75 27.27 -10.08
C LYS A 102 -11.13 27.86 -8.80
N LEU A 103 -9.80 27.84 -8.67
CA LEU A 103 -9.04 28.37 -7.54
C LEU A 103 -8.39 29.73 -7.86
#